data_AF-K9V007-F1
#
_entry.id   AF-K9V007-F1
#
_cell.length_a   1.000
_cell.length_b   1.000
_cell.length_c   1.000
_cell.angle_alpha   90.00
_cell.angle_beta   90.00
_cell.angle_gamma   90.00
#
_symmetry.space_group_name_H-M   'P 1'
#
loop_
_entity.id
_entity.type
_entity.pdbx_description
1 polymer ?
#
loop_
_entity_poly.entity_id
_entity_poly.type
_entity_poly.pdbx_seq_one_letter_code
_entity_poly.pdbx_strand_id
1 'polypeptide(L)'
;MNKESMPKSQIFSGLVAAEAGIYEQLVSLVGEDAKKAVETIRQHSYISATCDVLVVAPGADLLAFVANTWTMYARINSALGISLSKNILKSVASAIGTNILSIIPGMILSSVGGSILKIVPGLGTAGGMAITGTTFYALSTVMGWTYLKAIMFLVSSDVPINEKNLKVATKQVTKDKDFIREIYDSAKSNFQQDQQDSANND
;
A
#
# COMPACT_ATOMS: atom_id res chain seq x y z
N MET A 1 -34.10 -6.39 6.55
CA MET A 1 -33.26 -5.75 5.50
C MET A 1 -32.19 -6.75 5.12
N ASN A 2 -32.31 -7.34 3.92
CA ASN A 2 -31.29 -8.22 3.36
C ASN A 2 -30.00 -7.42 3.18
N LYS A 3 -28.93 -7.82 3.87
CA LYS A 3 -27.58 -7.42 3.48
C LYS A 3 -27.22 -8.24 2.26
N GLU A 4 -27.50 -7.73 1.06
CA GLU A 4 -26.90 -8.31 -0.14
C GLU A 4 -25.39 -8.15 -0.02
N SER A 5 -24.72 -9.29 0.21
CA SER A 5 -23.27 -9.39 0.06
C SER A 5 -22.94 -9.03 -1.38
N MET A 6 -22.26 -7.90 -1.59
CA MET A 6 -21.74 -7.51 -2.90
C MET A 6 -21.05 -8.71 -3.59
N PRO A 7 -21.34 -8.97 -4.88
CA PRO A 7 -20.84 -10.14 -5.58
C PRO A 7 -19.31 -10.12 -5.62
N LYS A 8 -18.71 -11.26 -5.25
CA LYS A 8 -17.27 -11.51 -5.21
C LYS A 8 -16.53 -10.85 -6.40
N SER A 9 -17.04 -11.01 -7.62
CA SER A 9 -16.42 -10.52 -8.86
C SER A 9 -16.05 -9.04 -8.90
N GLN A 10 -16.75 -8.15 -8.20
CA GLN A 10 -16.44 -6.71 -8.20
C GLN A 10 -15.31 -6.32 -7.24
N ILE A 11 -14.99 -7.16 -6.25
CA ILE A 11 -13.86 -6.93 -5.34
C ILE A 11 -12.55 -7.45 -5.95
N PHE A 12 -12.64 -8.47 -6.81
CA PHE A 12 -11.48 -9.18 -7.38
C PHE A 12 -11.00 -8.65 -8.73
N SER A 13 -11.74 -7.76 -9.40
CA SER A 13 -11.44 -7.37 -10.80
C SER A 13 -10.11 -6.61 -10.99
N GLY A 14 -9.33 -6.38 -9.93
CA GLY A 14 -8.02 -5.74 -9.99
C GLY A 14 -6.96 -6.34 -9.05
N LEU A 15 -7.20 -7.51 -8.46
CA LEU A 15 -6.19 -8.20 -7.66
C LEU A 15 -5.31 -9.06 -8.57
N VAL A 16 -3.99 -8.95 -8.43
CA VAL A 16 -3.08 -9.90 -9.07
C VAL A 16 -3.04 -11.24 -8.34
N ALA A 17 -2.43 -12.24 -8.95
CA ALA A 17 -2.35 -13.59 -8.40
C ALA A 17 -1.77 -13.59 -6.98
N ALA A 18 -0.70 -12.82 -6.74
CA ALA A 18 -0.13 -12.65 -5.40
C ALA A 18 -1.13 -12.11 -4.37
N GLU A 19 -1.94 -11.11 -4.73
CA GLU A 19 -2.91 -10.49 -3.83
C GLU A 19 -4.14 -11.38 -3.61
N ALA A 20 -4.61 -12.06 -4.67
CA ALA A 20 -5.72 -13.00 -4.61
C ALA A 20 -5.41 -14.17 -3.67
N GLY A 21 -4.21 -14.77 -3.77
CA GLY A 21 -3.79 -15.86 -2.88
C GLY A 21 -3.73 -15.43 -1.41
N ILE A 22 -3.26 -14.21 -1.13
CA ILE A 22 -3.28 -13.66 0.24
C ILE A 22 -4.71 -13.44 0.72
N TYR A 23 -5.57 -12.88 -0.13
CA TYR A 23 -6.96 -12.64 0.24
C TYR A 23 -7.70 -13.94 0.59
N GLU A 24 -7.54 -14.99 -0.22
CA GLU A 24 -8.17 -16.30 0.04
C GLU A 24 -7.72 -16.88 1.39
N GLN A 25 -6.41 -16.84 1.65
CA GLN A 25 -5.87 -17.26 2.93
C GLN A 25 -6.42 -16.38 4.07
N LEU A 26 -6.52 -15.07 3.89
CA LEU A 26 -7.05 -14.17 4.91
C LEU A 26 -8.53 -14.45 5.22
N VAL A 27 -9.36 -14.67 4.19
CA VAL A 27 -10.76 -15.08 4.37
C VAL A 27 -10.87 -16.36 5.17
N SER A 28 -9.98 -17.34 4.92
CA SER A 28 -9.98 -18.58 5.69
C SER A 28 -9.63 -18.38 7.18
N LEU A 29 -8.86 -17.32 7.50
CA LEU A 29 -8.41 -17.01 8.86
C LEU A 29 -9.38 -16.11 9.63
N VAL A 30 -9.95 -15.09 8.99
CA VAL A 30 -10.71 -14.02 9.67
C VAL A 30 -12.08 -13.72 9.05
N GLY A 31 -12.52 -14.48 8.06
CA GLY A 31 -13.84 -14.34 7.45
C GLY A 31 -14.07 -12.96 6.81
N GLU A 32 -15.21 -12.33 7.10
CA GLU A 32 -15.63 -11.06 6.47
C GLU A 32 -14.70 -9.89 6.77
N ASP A 33 -13.93 -9.93 7.86
CA ASP A 33 -12.98 -8.87 8.22
C ASP A 33 -11.80 -8.78 7.24
N ALA A 34 -11.52 -9.84 6.49
CA ALA A 34 -10.56 -9.86 5.39
C ALA A 34 -10.86 -8.76 4.36
N LYS A 35 -12.15 -8.58 4.04
CA LYS A 35 -12.60 -7.57 3.07
C LYS A 35 -12.26 -6.17 3.56
N LYS A 36 -12.55 -5.85 4.83
CA LYS A 36 -12.28 -4.53 5.41
C LYS A 36 -10.78 -4.22 5.42
N ALA A 37 -9.94 -5.22 5.70
CA ALA A 37 -8.49 -5.05 5.69
C ALA A 37 -7.97 -4.73 4.27
N VAL A 38 -8.45 -5.43 3.24
CA VAL A 38 -8.04 -5.19 1.85
C VAL A 38 -8.60 -3.88 1.29
N GLU A 39 -9.87 -3.55 1.60
CA GLU A 39 -10.45 -2.24 1.26
C GLU A 39 -9.66 -1.10 1.90
N THR A 40 -9.17 -1.28 3.13
CA THR A 40 -8.31 -0.31 3.80
C THR A 40 -7.01 -0.09 3.01
N ILE A 41 -6.36 -1.14 2.51
CA ILE A 41 -5.15 -1.02 1.68
C ILE A 41 -5.45 -0.21 0.42
N ARG A 42 -6.53 -0.55 -0.29
CA ARG A 42 -6.93 0.15 -1.52
C ARG A 42 -7.21 1.63 -1.27
N GLN A 43 -8.04 1.94 -0.26
CA GLN A 43 -8.40 3.32 0.09
C GLN A 43 -7.16 4.17 0.42
N HIS A 44 -6.26 3.65 1.26
CA HIS A 44 -5.07 4.41 1.64
C HIS A 44 -4.07 4.53 0.50
N SER A 45 -4.06 3.59 -0.46
CA SER A 45 -3.22 3.70 -1.66
C SER A 45 -3.70 4.82 -2.57
N TYR A 46 -5.01 4.99 -2.78
CA TYR A 46 -5.55 6.17 -3.47
C TYR A 46 -5.25 7.48 -2.70
N ILE A 47 -5.39 7.50 -1.36
CA ILE A 47 -5.01 8.68 -0.57
C ILE A 47 -3.52 9.01 -0.74
N SER A 48 -2.66 8.00 -0.72
CA SER A 48 -1.20 8.15 -0.94
C SER A 48 -0.90 8.81 -2.28
N ALA A 49 -1.66 8.47 -3.34
CA ALA A 49 -1.49 9.07 -4.66
C ALA A 49 -1.74 10.59 -4.70
N THR A 50 -2.44 11.13 -3.68
CA THR A 50 -2.76 12.56 -3.59
C THR A 50 -1.86 13.35 -2.63
N CYS A 51 -0.97 12.67 -1.89
CA CYS A 51 -0.12 13.29 -0.88
C CYS A 51 0.83 14.36 -1.45
N ASP A 52 1.19 14.26 -2.73
CA ASP A 52 2.07 15.20 -3.40
C ASP A 52 1.34 16.41 -4.03
N VAL A 53 0.01 16.34 -4.17
CA VAL A 53 -0.85 17.42 -4.66
C VAL A 53 -1.30 18.34 -3.51
N LEU A 54 -1.55 17.77 -2.34
CA LEU A 54 -2.11 18.49 -1.20
C LEU A 54 -1.09 19.33 -0.43
N VAL A 55 0.20 19.23 -0.76
CA VAL A 55 1.28 19.77 0.07
C VAL A 55 2.27 20.61 -0.74
N VAL A 56 2.24 21.92 -0.51
CA VAL A 56 3.06 22.92 -1.23
C VAL A 56 4.51 23.00 -0.72
N ALA A 57 4.78 22.48 0.48
CA ALA A 57 6.10 22.56 1.11
C ALA A 57 6.99 21.36 0.72
N PRO A 58 8.27 21.59 0.34
CA PRO A 58 9.21 20.52 0.05
C PRO A 58 9.29 19.48 1.17
N GLY A 59 9.10 18.20 0.82
CA GLY A 59 9.22 17.05 1.73
C GLY A 59 8.01 16.80 2.63
N ALA A 60 7.00 17.66 2.62
CA ALA A 60 5.80 17.45 3.44
C ALA A 60 4.80 16.47 2.78
N ASP A 61 4.91 16.23 1.48
CA ASP A 61 4.29 15.11 0.75
C ASP A 61 4.72 13.74 1.32
N LEU A 62 6.02 13.59 1.60
CA LEU A 62 6.55 12.38 2.24
C LEU A 62 6.03 12.22 3.67
N LEU A 63 5.89 13.31 4.43
CA LEU A 63 5.31 13.27 5.77
C LEU A 63 3.84 12.83 5.75
N ALA A 64 3.06 13.35 4.77
CA ALA A 64 1.68 12.94 4.56
C ALA A 64 1.59 11.44 4.19
N PHE A 65 2.44 10.97 3.28
CA PHE A 65 2.55 9.56 2.92
C PHE A 65 2.85 8.66 4.12
N VAL A 66 3.83 9.06 4.95
CA VAL A 66 4.20 8.33 6.17
C VAL A 66 3.06 8.29 7.19
N ALA A 67 2.37 9.42 7.41
CA ALA A 67 1.22 9.48 8.31
C ALA A 67 0.04 8.62 7.81
N ASN A 68 -0.20 8.64 6.50
CA ASN A 68 -1.21 7.82 5.85
C ASN A 68 -0.88 6.32 6.00
N THR A 69 0.38 5.93 5.84
CA THR A 69 0.85 4.55 6.05
C THR A 69 0.58 4.06 7.49
N TRP A 70 0.86 4.89 8.50
CA TRP A 70 0.57 4.53 9.89
C TRP A 70 -0.93 4.35 10.14
N THR A 71 -1.74 5.21 9.52
CA THR A 71 -3.20 5.15 9.62
C THR A 71 -3.75 3.90 8.93
N MET A 72 -3.20 3.53 7.78
CA MET A 72 -3.53 2.30 7.06
C MET A 72 -3.31 1.08 7.95
N TYR A 73 -2.13 0.97 8.60
CA TYR A 73 -1.85 -0.17 9.48
C TYR A 73 -2.76 -0.19 10.72
N ALA A 74 -3.05 0.97 11.30
CA ALA A 74 -3.98 1.06 12.42
C ALA A 74 -5.38 0.57 12.04
N ARG A 75 -5.88 0.93 10.84
CA ARG A 75 -7.19 0.51 10.35
C ARG A 75 -7.23 -0.96 9.94
N ILE A 76 -6.16 -1.49 9.35
CA ILE A 76 -6.01 -2.94 9.11
C ILE A 76 -6.11 -3.69 10.45
N ASN A 77 -5.37 -3.27 11.47
CA ASN A 77 -5.42 -3.91 12.78
C ASN A 77 -6.81 -3.82 13.42
N SER A 78 -7.45 -2.65 13.33
CA SER A 78 -8.82 -2.47 13.82
C SER A 78 -9.81 -3.39 13.11
N ALA A 79 -9.65 -3.61 11.80
CA ALA A 79 -10.47 -4.56 11.05
C ALA A 79 -10.27 -6.00 11.52
N LEU A 80 -9.04 -6.36 11.89
CA LEU A 80 -8.65 -7.71 12.33
C LEU A 80 -8.78 -7.94 13.84
N GLY A 81 -9.29 -6.96 14.61
CA GLY A 81 -9.37 -7.05 16.07
C GLY A 81 -8.01 -7.04 16.79
N ILE A 82 -6.94 -6.59 16.11
CA ILE A 82 -5.58 -6.54 16.65
C ILE A 82 -5.35 -5.18 17.32
N SER A 83 -4.79 -5.18 18.53
CA SER A 83 -4.39 -3.94 19.23
C SER A 83 -2.87 -3.80 19.25
N LEU A 84 -2.36 -2.77 18.56
CA LEU A 84 -0.94 -2.41 18.54
C LEU A 84 -0.76 -0.93 18.84
N SER A 85 0.28 -0.61 19.61
CA SER A 85 0.59 0.80 19.92
C SER A 85 1.11 1.53 18.67
N LYS A 86 0.88 2.84 18.62
CA LYS A 86 1.37 3.70 17.52
C LYS A 86 2.89 3.55 17.29
N ASN A 87 3.67 3.36 18.35
CA ASN A 87 5.13 3.18 18.24
C ASN A 87 5.50 1.92 17.49
N ILE A 88 4.78 0.80 17.72
CA ILE A 88 4.98 -0.44 16.98
C ILE A 88 4.67 -0.23 15.49
N LEU A 89 3.56 0.43 15.18
CA LEU A 89 3.16 0.70 13.79
C LEU A 89 4.21 1.53 13.04
N LYS A 90 4.69 2.61 13.66
CA LYS A 90 5.76 3.46 13.10
C LYS A 90 7.03 2.67 12.84
N SER A 91 7.44 1.88 13.82
CA SER A 91 8.65 1.08 13.80
C SER A 91 8.62 -0.01 12.72
N VAL A 92 7.47 -0.67 12.56
CA VAL A 92 7.25 -1.68 11.52
C VAL A 92 7.12 -1.04 10.14
N ALA A 93 6.44 0.10 10.01
CA ALA A 93 6.36 0.86 8.76
C ALA A 93 7.75 1.26 8.26
N SER A 94 8.62 1.74 9.16
CA SER A 94 10.01 2.05 8.82
C SER A 94 10.79 0.82 8.34
N ALA A 95 10.63 -0.33 9.01
CA ALA A 95 11.28 -1.58 8.62
C ALA A 95 10.82 -2.06 7.23
N ILE A 96 9.52 -2.05 6.97
CA ILE A 96 8.95 -2.40 5.66
C ILE A 96 9.47 -1.44 4.58
N GLY A 97 9.36 -0.14 4.81
CA GLY A 97 9.79 0.88 3.83
C GLY A 97 11.27 0.74 3.46
N THR A 98 12.15 0.55 4.45
CA THR A 98 13.59 0.36 4.23
C THR A 98 13.88 -0.88 3.38
N ASN A 99 13.20 -2.00 3.66
CA ASN A 99 13.41 -3.23 2.91
C ASN A 99 12.88 -3.11 1.47
N ILE A 100 11.69 -2.52 1.27
CA ILE A 100 11.09 -2.35 -0.06
C ILE A 100 11.93 -1.38 -0.92
N LEU A 101 12.42 -0.28 -0.35
CA LEU A 101 13.32 0.66 -1.05
C LEU A 101 14.59 -0.02 -1.57
N SER A 102 15.05 -1.08 -0.90
CA SER A 102 16.21 -1.86 -1.32
C SER A 102 15.91 -2.81 -2.50
N ILE A 103 14.63 -3.09 -2.77
CA ILE A 103 14.18 -4.08 -3.77
C ILE A 103 13.75 -3.41 -5.08
N ILE A 104 13.17 -2.21 -5.00
CA ILE A 104 12.64 -1.46 -6.13
C ILE A 104 13.66 -0.39 -6.56
N PRO A 105 14.55 -0.69 -7.51
CA PRO A 105 15.58 0.25 -7.96
C PRO A 105 14.95 1.51 -8.57
N GLY A 106 15.59 2.66 -8.33
CA GLY A 106 15.13 3.94 -8.90
C GLY A 106 14.01 4.64 -8.12
N MET A 107 13.49 4.09 -7.01
CA MET A 107 12.48 4.76 -6.19
C MET A 107 12.95 6.10 -5.62
N ILE A 108 14.19 6.18 -5.13
CA ILE A 108 14.78 7.45 -4.67
C ILE A 108 14.86 8.45 -5.85
N LEU A 109 15.20 7.97 -7.04
CA LEU A 109 15.30 8.81 -8.23
C LEU A 109 13.92 9.26 -8.75
N SER A 110 12.87 8.48 -8.53
CA SER A 110 11.49 8.80 -8.97
C SER A 110 10.82 9.81 -8.03
N SER A 111 11.05 9.68 -6.72
CA SER A 111 10.53 10.61 -5.71
C SER A 111 11.32 11.93 -5.67
N VAL A 112 12.63 11.90 -5.94
CA VAL A 112 13.47 13.12 -6.01
C VAL A 112 13.48 13.74 -7.42
N GLY A 113 13.39 12.94 -8.49
CA GLY A 113 13.38 13.40 -9.88
C GLY A 113 12.03 13.96 -10.35
N GLY A 114 10.91 13.48 -9.79
CA GLY A 114 9.60 14.11 -9.98
C GLY A 114 9.59 15.58 -9.52
N SER A 115 10.34 15.90 -8.47
CA SER A 115 10.53 17.27 -7.97
C SER A 115 11.31 18.18 -8.94
N ILE A 116 12.12 17.62 -9.84
CA ILE A 116 12.88 18.38 -10.86
C ILE A 116 11.98 18.73 -12.05
N LEU A 117 11.08 17.82 -12.45
CA LEU A 117 10.07 18.10 -13.48
C LEU A 117 9.00 19.09 -13.00
N LYS A 118 8.73 19.12 -11.69
CA LYS A 118 7.81 20.08 -11.03
C LYS A 118 8.29 21.54 -11.08
N ILE A 119 9.52 21.83 -11.55
CA ILE A 119 10.08 23.19 -11.65
C ILE A 119 9.57 23.96 -12.89
N VAL A 120 9.03 23.28 -13.92
CA VAL A 120 8.44 23.95 -15.09
C VAL A 120 6.92 24.14 -14.87
N PRO A 121 6.43 25.38 -14.67
CA PRO A 121 5.01 25.64 -14.44
C PRO A 121 4.16 25.21 -15.64
N GLY A 122 2.99 24.61 -15.39
CA GLY A 122 2.04 24.19 -16.42
C GLY A 122 2.18 22.72 -16.82
N LEU A 123 3.14 22.39 -17.70
CA LEU A 123 3.27 21.03 -18.25
C LEU A 123 4.15 20.09 -17.41
N GLY A 124 5.19 20.62 -16.76
CA GLY A 124 6.09 19.83 -15.91
C GLY A 124 5.47 19.43 -14.57
N THR A 125 4.59 20.29 -14.02
CA THR A 125 3.89 20.03 -12.75
C THR A 125 2.84 18.92 -12.88
N ALA A 126 2.02 18.91 -13.93
CA ALA A 126 0.99 17.87 -14.12
C ALA A 126 1.60 16.48 -14.37
N GLY A 127 2.59 16.38 -15.27
CA GLY A 127 3.31 15.13 -15.51
C GLY A 127 4.10 14.66 -14.29
N GLY A 128 4.72 15.60 -13.55
CA GLY A 128 5.41 15.29 -12.29
C GLY A 128 4.48 14.77 -11.19
N MET A 129 3.27 15.34 -11.05
CA MET A 129 2.26 14.86 -10.11
C MET A 129 1.73 13.48 -10.48
N ALA A 130 1.48 13.21 -11.77
CA ALA A 130 1.05 11.88 -12.20
C ALA A 130 2.08 10.79 -11.87
N ILE A 131 3.37 11.05 -12.11
CA ILE A 131 4.46 10.11 -11.82
C ILE A 131 4.62 9.88 -10.32
N THR A 132 4.66 10.95 -9.52
CA THR A 132 4.81 10.84 -8.06
C THR A 132 3.59 10.18 -7.42
N GLY A 133 2.37 10.59 -7.80
CA GLY A 133 1.13 9.99 -7.32
C GLY A 133 1.04 8.50 -7.64
N THR A 134 1.39 8.09 -8.87
CA THR A 134 1.48 6.68 -9.25
C THR A 134 2.48 5.92 -8.38
N THR A 135 3.64 6.50 -8.12
CA THR A 135 4.68 5.88 -7.29
C THR A 135 4.19 5.71 -5.85
N PHE A 136 3.54 6.73 -5.28
CA PHE A 136 2.98 6.66 -3.92
C PHE A 136 1.82 5.67 -3.82
N TYR A 137 0.97 5.57 -4.84
CA TYR A 137 -0.08 4.54 -4.92
C TYR A 137 0.53 3.13 -4.86
N ALA A 138 1.49 2.86 -5.76
CA ALA A 138 2.12 1.55 -5.85
C ALA A 138 2.89 1.19 -4.58
N LEU A 139 3.64 2.14 -4.01
CA LEU A 139 4.37 1.95 -2.77
C LEU A 139 3.44 1.68 -1.58
N SER A 140 2.37 2.45 -1.46
CA SER A 140 1.35 2.24 -0.43
C SER A 140 0.72 0.85 -0.53
N THR A 141 0.41 0.41 -1.75
CA THR A 141 -0.19 -0.89 -2.02
C THR A 141 0.72 -2.03 -1.56
N VAL A 142 1.98 -2.04 -2.01
CA VAL A 142 2.94 -3.09 -1.63
C VAL A 142 3.27 -3.08 -0.13
N MET A 143 3.31 -1.91 0.50
CA MET A 143 3.50 -1.79 1.94
C MET A 143 2.31 -2.39 2.72
N GLY A 144 1.09 -2.08 2.30
CA GLY A 144 -0.14 -2.63 2.87
C GLY A 144 -0.20 -4.16 2.79
N TRP A 145 0.07 -4.72 1.62
CA TRP A 145 0.08 -6.18 1.43
C TRP A 145 1.23 -6.88 2.15
N THR A 146 2.41 -6.28 2.19
CA THR A 146 3.54 -6.81 2.96
C THR A 146 3.20 -6.88 4.45
N TYR A 147 2.59 -5.82 4.99
CA TYR A 147 2.15 -5.78 6.37
C TYR A 147 1.09 -6.86 6.66
N LEU A 148 0.09 -6.99 5.79
CA LEU A 148 -0.99 -7.96 5.93
C LEU A 148 -0.47 -9.40 5.85
N LYS A 149 0.39 -9.72 4.87
CA LYS A 149 1.03 -11.04 4.74
C LYS A 149 1.87 -11.38 5.96
N ALA A 150 2.56 -10.40 6.55
CA ALA A 150 3.30 -10.60 7.78
C ALA A 150 2.41 -10.91 8.99
N ILE A 151 1.26 -10.22 9.14
CA ILE A 151 0.26 -10.57 10.16
C ILE A 151 -0.24 -12.00 9.95
N MET A 152 -0.62 -12.36 8.73
CA MET A 152 -1.13 -13.69 8.41
C MET A 152 -0.12 -14.79 8.69
N PHE A 153 1.16 -14.54 8.40
CA PHE A 153 2.24 -15.46 8.73
C PHE A 153 2.32 -15.73 10.24
N LEU A 154 2.20 -14.69 11.06
CA LEU A 154 2.20 -14.83 12.52
C LEU A 154 0.96 -15.56 13.03
N VAL A 155 -0.23 -15.19 12.53
CA VAL A 155 -1.50 -15.83 12.91
C VAL A 155 -1.50 -17.31 12.53
N SER A 156 -1.10 -17.64 11.30
CA SER A 156 -1.08 -19.03 10.81
C SER A 156 -0.05 -19.90 11.54
N SER A 157 0.96 -19.28 12.15
CA SER A 157 2.04 -19.97 12.88
C SER A 157 1.83 -19.95 14.40
N ASP A 158 0.68 -19.45 14.89
CA ASP A 158 0.38 -19.24 16.31
C ASP A 158 1.47 -18.44 17.07
N VAL A 159 2.07 -17.47 16.38
CA VAL A 159 3.12 -16.61 16.93
C VAL A 159 2.49 -15.29 17.40
N PRO A 160 2.76 -14.82 18.64
CA PRO A 160 2.20 -13.57 19.14
C PRO A 160 2.54 -12.36 18.27
N ILE A 161 1.53 -11.54 17.98
CA ILE A 161 1.69 -10.31 17.22
C ILE A 161 2.25 -9.21 18.14
N ASN A 162 3.54 -8.94 18.00
CA ASN A 162 4.25 -7.86 18.70
C ASN A 162 5.33 -7.28 17.77
N GLU A 163 5.98 -6.19 18.18
CA GLU A 163 6.96 -5.49 17.34
C GLU A 163 8.08 -6.38 16.81
N LYS A 164 8.67 -7.21 17.68
CA LYS A 164 9.79 -8.09 17.31
C LYS A 164 9.35 -9.09 16.25
N ASN A 165 8.27 -9.80 16.51
CA ASN A 165 7.78 -10.85 15.62
C ASN A 165 7.29 -10.26 14.29
N LEU A 166 6.63 -9.10 14.33
CA LEU A 166 6.15 -8.43 13.14
C LEU A 166 7.30 -7.93 12.26
N LYS A 167 8.38 -7.38 12.84
CA LYS A 167 9.60 -7.04 12.10
C LYS A 167 10.28 -8.26 11.47
N VAL A 168 10.29 -9.40 12.16
CA VAL A 168 10.84 -10.65 11.61
C VAL A 168 9.99 -11.14 10.45
N ALA A 169 8.67 -11.18 10.61
CA ALA A 169 7.74 -11.60 9.58
C ALA A 169 7.80 -10.69 8.35
N THR A 170 7.82 -9.36 8.52
CA THR A 170 7.95 -8.44 7.38
C THR A 170 9.29 -8.60 6.68
N LYS A 171 10.39 -8.79 7.42
CA LYS A 171 11.69 -9.10 6.83
C LYS A 171 11.63 -10.37 5.99
N GLN A 172 10.96 -11.42 6.46
CA GLN A 172 10.78 -12.66 5.71
C GLN A 172 9.95 -12.44 4.45
N VAL A 173 8.82 -11.74 4.54
CA VAL A 173 7.99 -11.39 3.37
C VAL A 173 8.81 -10.62 2.33
N THR A 174 9.60 -9.63 2.75
CA THR A 174 10.43 -8.83 1.82
C THR A 174 11.61 -9.58 1.21
N LYS A 175 11.91 -10.82 1.64
CA LYS A 175 12.88 -11.67 0.91
C LYS A 175 12.33 -12.19 -0.41
N ASP A 176 11.02 -12.33 -0.49
CA ASP A 176 10.32 -12.70 -1.71
C ASP A 176 10.23 -11.48 -2.62
N LYS A 177 11.29 -11.26 -3.41
CA LYS A 177 11.40 -10.07 -4.27
C LYS A 177 10.38 -10.08 -5.40
N ASP A 178 9.99 -11.27 -5.86
CA ASP A 178 9.03 -11.41 -6.95
C ASP A 178 7.64 -11.01 -6.47
N PHE A 179 7.26 -11.42 -5.26
CA PHE A 179 6.06 -10.91 -4.60
C PHE A 179 6.03 -9.37 -4.49
N ILE A 180 7.14 -8.77 -4.05
CA ILE A 180 7.22 -7.30 -3.92
C ILE A 180 7.10 -6.61 -5.28
N ARG A 181 7.75 -7.15 -6.32
CA ARG A 181 7.72 -6.56 -7.67
C ARG A 181 6.38 -6.74 -8.36
N GLU A 182 5.80 -7.93 -8.31
CA GLU A 182 4.51 -8.23 -8.93
C GLU A 182 3.43 -7.25 -8.43
N ILE A 183 3.31 -7.09 -7.10
CA ILE A 183 2.35 -6.16 -6.52
C ILE A 183 2.66 -4.72 -6.91
N TYR A 184 3.92 -4.30 -6.84
CA TYR A 184 4.29 -2.93 -7.17
C TYR A 184 4.03 -2.60 -8.65
N ASP A 185 4.48 -3.44 -9.57
CA ASP A 185 4.38 -3.21 -11.01
C ASP A 185 2.92 -3.26 -11.46
N SER A 186 2.12 -4.16 -10.88
CA SER A 186 0.68 -4.17 -11.15
C SER A 186 -0.04 -2.97 -10.58
N ALA A 187 0.24 -2.58 -9.32
CA ALA A 187 -0.39 -1.42 -8.71
C ALA A 187 -0.06 -0.15 -9.51
N LYS A 188 1.19 -0.02 -9.96
CA LYS A 188 1.64 1.04 -10.84
C LYS A 188 0.86 1.05 -12.16
N SER A 189 0.80 -0.10 -12.85
CA SER A 189 0.16 -0.19 -14.17
C SER A 189 -1.34 0.06 -14.11
N ASN A 190 -2.03 -0.54 -13.14
CA ASN A 190 -3.47 -0.38 -12.93
C ASN A 190 -3.83 1.09 -12.66
N PHE A 191 -3.05 1.76 -11.80
CA PHE A 191 -3.31 3.16 -11.48
C PHE A 191 -3.02 4.10 -12.65
N GLN A 192 -1.99 3.82 -13.46
CA GLN A 192 -1.72 4.57 -14.69
C GLN A 192 -2.86 4.41 -15.70
N GLN A 193 -3.43 3.20 -15.80
CA GLN A 193 -4.58 2.94 -16.65
C GLN A 193 -5.83 3.68 -16.14
N ASP A 194 -6.13 3.65 -14.84
CA ASP A 194 -7.22 4.42 -14.21
C ASP A 194 -7.10 5.92 -14.54
N GLN A 195 -5.88 6.48 -14.50
CA GLN A 195 -5.61 7.88 -14.85
C GLN A 195 -5.86 8.18 -16.33
N GLN A 196 -5.43 7.29 -17.24
CA GLN A 196 -5.67 7.45 -18.68
C GLN A 196 -7.15 7.36 -19.03
N ASP A 197 -7.86 6.38 -18.46
CA ASP A 197 -9.29 6.20 -18.68
C ASP A 197 -10.09 7.39 -18.17
N SER A 198 -9.69 7.99 -17.04
CA SER A 198 -10.31 9.22 -16.53
C SER A 198 -10.08 10.40 -17.48
N ALA A 199 -8.85 10.58 -17.97
CA ALA A 199 -8.50 11.68 -18.88
C ALA A 199 -9.13 11.58 -20.28
N ASN A 200 -9.48 10.37 -20.73
CA ASN A 200 -10.12 10.15 -22.03
C ASN A 200 -11.65 10.29 -22.00
N ASN A 201 -12.25 10.38 -20.81
CA ASN A 201 -13.69 10.51 -20.62
C ASN A 201 -14.14 11.93 -20.22
N ASP A 202 -13.19 12.87 -20.09
CA ASP A 202 -13.38 14.31 -19.82
C ASP A 202 -13.11 15.15 -21.09
#